data_AF-A0A537RBC4-F1
#
_entry.id   AF-A0A537RBC4-F1
#
_cell.length_a   1.000
_cell.length_b   1.000
_cell.length_c   1.000
_cell.angle_alpha   90.00
_cell.angle_beta   90.00
_cell.angle_gamma   90.00
#
_symmetry.space_group_name_H-M   'P 1'
#
loop_
_entity.id
_entity.type
_entity.pdbx_description
1 polymer ?
#
loop_
_entity_poly.entity_id
_entity_poly.type
_entity_poly.pdbx_seq_one_letter_code
_entity_poly.pdbx_strand_id
1 'polypeptide(L)' 'MISAAFAIPGDIELSTGGYMYDRRVLALLAQLGVAVRHLQLPGSFPDPSAADLDEAGRLLAAVA' A
#
# COMPACT_ATOMS: atom_id res chain seq x y z
N MET A 1 3.67 -7.85 -19.25
CA MET A 1 4.29 -7.23 -18.06
C MET A 1 3.19 -7.07 -17.04
N ILE A 2 3.36 -7.58 -15.81
CA ILE A 2 2.35 -7.44 -14.76
C ILE A 2 2.55 -6.09 -14.08
N SER A 3 1.47 -5.31 -13.98
CA SER A 3 1.42 -4.04 -13.25
C SER A 3 0.44 -4.18 -12.09
N ALA A 4 0.79 -3.63 -10.92
CA ALA A 4 -0.07 -3.65 -9.75
C ALA A 4 0.15 -2.44 -8.85
N ALA A 5 -0.86 -2.09 -8.06
CA ALA A 5 -0.70 -1.23 -6.89
C ALA A 5 -0.68 -2.10 -5.63
N PHE A 6 0.25 -1.81 -4.72
CA PHE A 6 0.29 -2.44 -3.40
C PHE A 6 -0.15 -1.43 -2.36
N ALA A 7 -1.39 -1.59 -1.88
CA ALA A 7 -2.04 -0.67 -0.97
C ALA A 7 -1.70 -1.02 0.48
N ILE A 8 -1.02 -0.11 1.20
CA ILE A 8 -0.54 -0.32 2.56
C ILE A 8 -1.04 0.84 3.44
N PRO A 9 -1.84 0.56 4.49
CA PRO A 9 -2.27 1.57 5.45
C PRO A 9 -1.12 2.14 6.28
N GLY A 10 -1.08 3.46 6.39
CA GLY A 10 -0.14 4.17 7.27
C GLY A 10 1.24 4.36 6.66
N ASP A 11 2.20 4.74 7.51
CA ASP A 11 3.57 5.04 7.09
C ASP A 11 4.44 3.78 7.09
N ILE A 12 4.76 3.29 5.88
CA ILE A 12 5.58 2.10 5.67
C ILE A 12 7.04 2.25 6.17
N GLU A 13 7.49 3.47 6.46
CA GLU A 13 8.83 3.69 7.00
C GLU A 13 8.94 3.40 8.50
N LEU A 14 7.81 3.25 9.20
CA LEU A 14 7.80 2.85 10.61
C LEU A 14 8.39 1.44 10.79
N SER A 15 9.17 1.27 11.86
CA SER A 15 9.87 0.02 12.15
C SER A 15 8.97 -1.03 12.80
N THR A 16 7.95 -1.49 12.08
CA THR A 16 7.07 -2.59 12.49
C THR A 16 7.41 -3.87 11.73
N GLY A 17 7.10 -5.04 12.32
CA GLY A 17 7.27 -6.33 11.65
C GLY A 17 6.51 -6.40 10.31
N GLY A 18 5.28 -5.89 10.27
CA GLY A 18 4.45 -5.83 9.07
C GLY A 18 5.07 -4.97 7.97
N TYR A 19 5.48 -3.73 8.28
CA TYR A 19 6.05 -2.84 7.27
C TYR A 19 7.43 -3.29 6.78
N MET A 20 8.23 -3.96 7.62
CA MET A 20 9.45 -4.62 7.14
C MET A 20 9.14 -5.71 6.12
N TYR A 21 8.09 -6.50 6.35
CA TYR A 21 7.62 -7.50 5.38
C TYR A 21 7.16 -6.83 4.08
N ASP A 22 6.34 -5.78 4.15
CA ASP A 22 5.81 -5.09 2.98
C ASP A 22 6.91 -4.47 2.11
N ARG A 23 7.89 -3.79 2.73
CA ARG A 23 9.08 -3.25 2.03
C ARG A 23 9.88 -4.37 1.36
N ARG A 24 9.99 -5.54 2.00
CA ARG A 24 10.67 -6.69 1.43
C ARG A 24 9.92 -7.24 0.22
N VAL A 25 8.60 -7.32 0.28
CA VAL A 25 7.73 -7.74 -0.84
C VAL A 25 7.87 -6.78 -2.01
N LEU A 26 7.78 -5.46 -1.78
CA LEU A 26 7.96 -4.44 -2.83
C LEU A 26 9.31 -4.60 -3.55
N ALA A 27 10.40 -4.75 -2.79
CA ALA A 27 11.73 -4.93 -3.34
C ALA A 27 11.86 -6.22 -4.18
N LEU A 28 11.24 -7.32 -3.75
CA LEU A 28 11.28 -8.59 -4.47
C LEU A 28 10.42 -8.57 -5.74
N LEU A 29 9.25 -7.95 -5.72
CA LEU A 29 8.37 -7.85 -6.88
C LEU A 29 9.04 -7.11 -8.04
N ALA A 30 9.78 -6.03 -7.73
CA ALA A 30 10.59 -5.31 -8.72
C ALA A 30 11.66 -6.21 -9.36
N GLN A 31 12.32 -7.07 -8.58
CA GLN A 31 13.33 -8.02 -9.08
C GLN A 31 12.73 -9.11 -9.99
N LEU A 32 11.45 -9.43 -9.81
CA LEU A 32 10.72 -10.41 -10.63
C LEU A 32 10.07 -9.77 -11.86
N GLY A 33 10.33 -8.50 -12.16
CA GLY A 33 9.78 -7.79 -13.32
C GLY A 33 8.31 -7.40 -13.18
N VAL A 34 7.79 -7.35 -11.95
CA VAL A 34 6.45 -6.80 -11.65
C VAL A 34 6.60 -5.32 -11.35
N ALA A 35 5.93 -4.48 -12.15
CA ALA A 35 5.89 -3.04 -11.91
C ALA A 35 4.87 -2.75 -10.80
N VAL A 36 5.34 -2.59 -9.57
CA VAL A 36 4.48 -2.33 -8.41
C VAL A 36 4.63 -0.90 -7.93
N ARG A 37 3.51 -0.18 -7.83
CA ARG A 37 3.44 1.11 -7.17
C ARG A 37 2.98 0.94 -5.73
N HIS A 38 3.73 1.49 -4.77
CA HIS A 38 3.23 1.64 -3.41
C HIS A 38 2.08 2.66 -3.39
N LEU A 39 0.92 2.25 -2.87
CA LEU A 39 -0.23 3.10 -2.61
C LEU A 39 -0.41 3.24 -1.10
N GLN A 40 -0.02 4.38 -0.54
CA GLN A 40 -0.24 4.66 0.86
C GLN A 40 -1.72 4.96 1.12
N LEU A 41 -2.35 4.17 1.99
CA LEU A 41 -3.71 4.40 2.48
C LEU A 41 -3.68 5.14 3.83
N PRO A 42 -4.81 5.72 4.29
CA PRO A 42 -4.92 6.23 5.66
C PRO A 42 -4.49 5.20 6.70
N GLY A 43 -3.88 5.64 7.80
CA GLY A 43 -3.27 4.76 8.81
C GLY A 43 -4.22 4.21 9.89
N SER A 44 -5.51 4.54 9.83
CA SER A 44 -6.51 4.20 10.86
C SER A 44 -7.04 2.76 10.77
N PHE A 45 -6.69 2.02 9.71
CA PHE A 45 -7.02 0.60 9.62
C PHE A 45 -6.37 -0.20 10.76
N PRO A 46 -7.05 -1.23 11.30
CA PRO A 46 -8.27 -1.86 10.78
C PRO A 46 -9.59 -1.19 11.17
N ASP A 47 -9.58 -0.11 11.95
CA ASP A 47 -10.79 0.58 12.45
C ASP A 47 -10.87 2.03 11.91
N PRO A 48 -11.10 2.19 10.58
CA PRO A 48 -11.01 3.49 9.93
C PRO A 48 -12.19 4.40 10.29
N SER A 49 -11.92 5.71 10.28
CA SER A 49 -13.01 6.69 10.28
C SER A 49 -13.76 6.70 8.95
N ALA A 50 -14.97 7.26 8.92
CA ALA A 50 -15.71 7.44 7.66
C ALA A 50 -14.91 8.26 6.63
N ALA A 51 -14.18 9.29 7.07
CA ALA A 51 -13.33 10.10 6.20
C ALA A 51 -12.16 9.29 5.61
N ASP A 52 -11.58 8.38 6.39
CA ASP A 52 -10.50 7.51 5.93
C ASP A 52 -10.99 6.44 4.95
N LEU A 53 -12.22 5.93 5.12
CA LEU A 53 -12.85 5.03 4.15
C LEU A 53 -13.09 5.74 2.81
N ASP A 54 -13.62 6.98 2.85
CA ASP A 54 -13.84 7.77 1.64
C ASP A 54 -12.52 8.09 0.92
N GLU A 55 -11.46 8.44 1.68
CA GLU A 55 -10.14 8.67 1.11
C GLU A 55 -9.53 7.39 0.53
N ALA A 56 -9.60 6.26 1.25
CA ALA A 56 -9.14 4.98 0.73
C ALA A 56 -9.86 4.63 -0.58
N GLY A 57 -11.17 4.85 -0.66
CA GLY A 57 -11.97 4.66 -1.87
C GLY A 57 -11.50 5.54 -3.03
N ARG A 58 -11.25 6.83 -2.78
CA ARG A 58 -10.71 7.76 -3.79
C ARG A 58 -9.33 7.33 -4.30
N LEU A 59 -8.43 6.95 -3.39
CA LEU A 59 -7.08 6.49 -3.71
C LEU A 59 -7.07 5.20 -4.53
N LEU A 60 -7.92 4.24 -4.17
CA LEU A 60 -8.07 2.97 -4.90
C LEU A 60 -8.68 3.18 -6.28
N ALA A 61 -9.71 4.02 -6.40
CA ALA A 61 -10.33 4.35 -7.68
C ALA A 61 -9.39 5.08 -8.66
N ALA A 62 -8.35 5.75 -8.13
CA ALA A 62 -7.33 6.41 -8.93
C ALA A 62 -6.22 5.46 -9.44
N VAL A 63 -6.26 4.16 -9.10
CA VAL A 63 -5.36 3.15 -9.64
C VAL A 63 -5.86 2.73 -11.03
N ALA A 64 -5.10 3.08 -12.07
CA ALA A 64 -5.37 2.72 -13.47
C ALA A 64 -4.79 1.36 -13.85
#